data_AF-V9LJU9-F1
#
_entry.id   AF-V9LJU9-F1
#
_cell.length_a   1.000
_cell.length_b   1.000
_cell.length_c   1.000
_cell.angle_alpha   90.00
_cell.angle_beta   90.00
_cell.angle_gamma   90.00
#
_symmetry.space_group_name_H-M   'P 1'
#
loop_
_entity.id
_entity.type
_entity.pdbx_description
1 polymer ?
#
loop_
_entity_poly.entity_id
_entity_poly.type
_entity_poly.pdbx_seq_one_letter_code
_entity_poly.pdbx_strand_id
1 'polypeptide(L)'
;AVIPGAKFDLMRSRGQNCPTFLYALPREAGYEFFVGQWSGTQLHFSSLINIQSLGQNAPSQLIIYHYPELQKEKDIVLLTAEIDTQFLGTHEAQCLANQAELFYGTDCQEIFNLVKTFNHKPNEFKHTSVIAEIERLRSEEHT
;
A
#
# COMPACT_ATOMS: atom_id res chain seq x y z
N ALA A 1 12.01 9.50 2.10
CA ALA A 1 11.71 9.73 0.67
C ALA A 1 10.82 10.97 0.54
N VAL A 2 10.49 11.39 -0.69
CA VAL A 2 9.58 12.52 -0.95
C VAL A 2 8.57 12.13 -2.04
N ILE A 3 7.33 12.59 -1.92
CA ILE A 3 6.30 12.47 -2.98
C ILE A 3 5.71 13.84 -3.31
N PRO A 4 5.24 14.07 -4.56
CA PRO A 4 4.55 15.30 -4.93
C PRO A 4 3.27 15.52 -4.10
N GLY A 5 2.97 16.77 -3.78
CA GLY A 5 1.78 17.15 -3.01
C GLY A 5 0.48 16.65 -3.63
N ALA A 6 0.31 16.87 -4.94
CA ALA A 6 -0.87 16.42 -5.68
C ALA A 6 -1.08 14.89 -5.62
N LYS A 7 0.01 14.10 -5.65
CA LYS A 7 -0.07 12.64 -5.49
C LYS A 7 -0.56 12.27 -4.10
N PHE A 8 -0.02 12.91 -3.06
CA PHE A 8 -0.45 12.66 -1.69
C PHE A 8 -1.93 13.04 -1.47
N ASP A 9 -2.39 14.15 -2.03
CA ASP A 9 -3.81 14.55 -1.93
C ASP A 9 -4.74 13.49 -2.52
N LEU A 10 -4.37 12.92 -3.67
CA LEU A 10 -5.10 11.82 -4.29
C LEU A 10 -5.11 10.57 -3.39
N MET A 11 -3.93 10.16 -2.89
CA MET A 11 -3.81 9.02 -1.99
C MET A 11 -4.65 9.19 -0.72
N ARG A 12 -4.59 10.37 -0.10
CA ARG A 12 -5.33 10.71 1.11
C ARG A 12 -6.85 10.71 0.88
N SER A 13 -7.32 11.34 -0.19
CA SER A 13 -8.75 11.36 -0.55
C SER A 13 -9.30 9.94 -0.76
N ARG A 14 -8.52 9.09 -1.41
CA ARG A 14 -8.87 7.68 -1.64
C ARG A 14 -8.81 6.85 -0.36
N GLY A 15 -7.77 7.01 0.46
CA GLY A 15 -7.61 6.33 1.75
C GLY A 15 -8.69 6.67 2.77
N GLN A 16 -9.27 7.87 2.71
CA GLN A 16 -10.42 8.24 3.56
C GLN A 16 -11.69 7.44 3.25
N ASN A 17 -11.93 7.14 1.97
CA ASN A 17 -13.13 6.40 1.53
C ASN A 17 -12.91 4.89 1.48
N CYS A 18 -11.67 4.48 1.18
CA CYS A 18 -11.25 3.11 1.04
C CYS A 18 -10.00 2.90 1.92
N PRO A 19 -10.17 2.73 3.25
CA PRO A 19 -9.04 2.74 4.17
C PRO A 19 -8.21 1.46 4.15
N THR A 20 -8.68 0.35 3.57
CA THR A 20 -8.00 -0.95 3.68
C THR A 20 -7.76 -1.57 2.32
N PHE A 21 -6.60 -2.14 2.07
CA PHE A 21 -6.36 -2.88 0.83
C PHE A 21 -5.41 -4.06 0.99
N LEU A 22 -5.48 -4.99 0.04
CA LEU A 22 -4.64 -6.18 -0.02
C LEU A 22 -3.46 -5.93 -0.96
N TYR A 23 -2.27 -6.27 -0.50
CA TYR A 23 -1.00 -6.12 -1.21
C TYR A 23 -0.33 -7.48 -1.34
N ALA A 24 0.39 -7.71 -2.44
CA ALA A 24 1.07 -8.99 -2.67
C ALA A 24 2.58 -8.77 -2.71
N LEU A 25 3.28 -9.31 -1.72
CA LEU A 25 4.74 -9.26 -1.63
C LEU A 25 5.31 -10.53 -2.30
N PRO A 26 6.10 -10.41 -3.38
CA PRO A 26 6.72 -11.57 -4.01
C PRO A 26 7.67 -12.28 -3.03
N ARG A 27 7.61 -13.61 -2.99
CA ARG A 27 8.53 -14.49 -2.25
C ARG A 27 9.16 -15.49 -3.22
N GLU A 28 10.10 -16.32 -2.76
CA GLU A 28 10.74 -17.35 -3.59
C GLU A 28 9.72 -18.31 -4.23
N ALA A 29 8.67 -18.65 -3.48
CA ALA A 29 7.58 -19.51 -3.94
C ALA A 29 6.23 -18.78 -3.82
N GLY A 30 5.91 -17.96 -4.81
CA GLY A 30 4.62 -17.27 -4.92
C GLY A 30 4.60 -15.91 -4.21
N TYR A 31 3.52 -15.65 -3.47
CA TYR A 31 3.26 -14.34 -2.87
C TYR A 31 2.82 -14.48 -1.41
N GLU A 32 3.31 -13.58 -0.57
CA GLU A 32 2.76 -13.32 0.75
C GLU A 32 1.83 -12.12 0.69
N PHE A 33 0.66 -12.20 1.32
CA PHE A 33 -0.29 -11.09 1.35
C PHE A 33 -0.13 -10.24 2.60
N PHE A 34 -0.15 -8.93 2.39
CA PHE A 34 -0.23 -7.91 3.44
C PHE A 34 -1.53 -7.14 3.30
N VAL A 35 -2.09 -6.72 4.43
CA VAL A 35 -3.19 -5.77 4.48
C VAL A 35 -2.60 -4.42 4.88
N GLY A 36 -2.76 -3.43 4.01
CA GLY A 36 -2.46 -2.04 4.32
C GLY A 36 -3.72 -1.33 4.82
N GLN A 37 -3.61 -0.60 5.93
CA GLN A 37 -4.70 0.16 6.52
C GLN A 37 -4.28 1.61 6.77
N TRP A 38 -5.01 2.55 6.17
CA TRP A 38 -4.84 3.97 6.39
C TRP A 38 -5.38 4.39 7.77
N SER A 39 -4.57 5.17 8.48
CA SER A 39 -4.92 5.83 9.74
C SER A 39 -4.42 7.27 9.70
N GLY A 40 -5.29 8.21 9.31
CA GLY A 40 -4.89 9.60 9.10
C GLY A 40 -3.87 9.72 7.95
N THR A 41 -2.63 10.09 8.28
CA THR A 41 -1.51 10.19 7.32
C THR A 41 -0.55 9.00 7.41
N GLN A 42 -0.93 7.97 8.16
CA GLN A 42 -0.14 6.75 8.34
C GLN A 42 -0.75 5.61 7.54
N LEU A 43 0.09 4.74 6.98
CA LEU A 43 -0.33 3.51 6.33
C LEU A 43 0.35 2.34 7.04
N HIS A 44 -0.46 1.51 7.68
CA HIS A 44 -0.04 0.36 8.48
C HIS A 44 -0.16 -0.92 7.68
N PHE A 45 0.92 -1.69 7.58
CA PHE A 45 0.93 -2.98 6.91
C PHE A 45 1.08 -4.09 7.92
N SER A 46 0.18 -5.07 7.86
CA SER A 46 0.26 -6.30 8.63
C SER A 46 0.07 -7.50 7.70
N SER A 47 0.82 -8.59 7.90
CA SER A 47 0.65 -9.79 7.09
C SER A 47 -0.73 -10.39 7.34
N LEU A 48 -1.35 -10.90 6.27
CA LEU A 48 -2.70 -11.46 6.35
C LEU A 48 -2.76 -12.67 7.31
N ILE A 49 -1.68 -13.46 7.37
CA ILE A 49 -1.55 -14.61 8.28
C ILE A 49 -1.55 -14.13 9.75
N ASN A 50 -0.87 -13.04 10.07
CA ASN A 50 -0.86 -12.48 11.42
C ASN A 50 -2.24 -11.94 11.80
N ILE A 51 -2.93 -11.26 10.88
CA ILE A 51 -4.32 -10.81 11.09
C ILE A 51 -5.25 -11.99 11.36
N GLN A 52 -5.15 -13.06 10.57
CA GLN A 52 -5.97 -14.26 10.74
C GLN A 52 -5.69 -14.99 12.06
N SER A 53 -4.44 -14.97 12.53
CA SER A 53 -4.01 -15.70 13.73
C SER A 53 -4.21 -14.89 15.02
N LEU A 54 -4.02 -13.57 14.98
CA LEU A 54 -3.96 -12.68 16.15
C LEU A 54 -5.11 -11.66 16.20
N GLY A 55 -5.91 -11.54 15.13
CA GLY A 55 -7.02 -10.60 15.04
C GLY A 55 -6.55 -9.15 15.22
N GLN A 56 -7.23 -8.42 16.11
CA GLN A 56 -6.94 -7.01 16.40
C GLN A 56 -5.56 -6.76 17.02
N ASN A 57 -4.89 -7.81 17.52
CA ASN A 57 -3.56 -7.72 18.12
C ASN A 57 -2.43 -7.96 17.11
N ALA A 58 -2.75 -8.13 15.82
CA ALA A 58 -1.73 -8.30 14.79
C ALA A 58 -0.82 -7.05 14.72
N PRO A 59 0.51 -7.20 14.86
CA PRO A 59 1.41 -6.06 14.82
C PRO A 59 1.55 -5.54 13.39
N SER A 60 1.74 -4.22 13.25
CA SER A 60 2.21 -3.65 11.99
C SER A 60 3.67 -4.00 11.80
N GLN A 61 3.99 -4.69 10.71
CA GLN A 61 5.38 -5.00 10.31
C GLN A 61 6.01 -3.85 9.52
N LEU A 62 5.19 -2.96 8.96
CA LEU A 62 5.62 -1.74 8.31
C LEU A 62 4.61 -0.63 8.60
N ILE A 63 5.10 0.56 8.96
CA ILE A 63 4.29 1.77 9.06
C ILE A 63 4.94 2.85 8.20
N ILE A 64 4.19 3.41 7.25
CA ILE A 64 4.63 4.54 6.44
C ILE A 64 3.97 5.81 6.98
N TYR A 65 4.78 6.79 7.35
CA TYR A 65 4.32 8.09 7.82
C TYR A 65 4.48 9.13 6.70
N HIS A 66 3.40 9.89 6.46
CA HIS A 66 3.39 11.02 5.55
C HIS A 66 3.33 12.33 6.33
N TYR A 67 4.29 13.22 6.05
CA TYR A 67 4.49 14.52 6.69
C TYR A 67 4.19 15.65 5.68
N PRO A 68 2.96 16.19 5.67
CA PRO A 68 2.49 17.16 4.68
C PRO A 68 2.88 18.61 4.98
N GLU A 69 3.71 18.86 5.99
CA GLU A 69 4.07 20.20 6.47
C GLU A 69 4.68 21.08 5.37
N LEU A 70 5.46 20.48 4.47
CA LEU A 70 6.11 21.19 3.35
C LEU A 70 5.23 21.29 2.10
N GLN A 71 4.03 20.69 2.09
CA GLN A 71 3.22 20.57 0.87
C GLN A 71 2.80 21.93 0.31
N LYS A 72 2.36 22.86 1.17
CA LYS A 72 1.92 24.19 0.74
C LYS A 72 3.04 25.06 0.18
N GLU A 73 4.25 24.92 0.74
CA GLU A 73 5.37 25.80 0.43
C GLU A 73 6.29 25.25 -0.66
N LYS A 74 6.36 23.92 -0.78
CA LYS A 74 7.34 23.21 -1.59
C LYS A 74 6.72 22.16 -2.52
N ASP A 75 5.39 21.97 -2.49
CA ASP A 75 4.67 20.95 -3.26
C ASP A 75 5.21 19.52 -3.06
N ILE A 76 5.72 19.24 -1.86
CA ILE A 76 6.24 17.92 -1.48
C ILE A 76 5.72 17.48 -0.12
N VAL A 77 5.64 16.17 0.05
CA VAL A 77 5.34 15.49 1.32
C VAL A 77 6.50 14.59 1.66
N LEU A 78 6.99 14.67 2.89
CA LEU A 78 8.09 13.81 3.35
C LEU A 78 7.55 12.46 3.81
N LEU A 79 8.34 11.42 3.55
CA LEU A 79 8.02 10.04 3.89
C LEU A 79 9.11 9.44 4.77
N THR A 80 8.70 8.82 5.87
CA THR A 80 9.55 7.88 6.62
C THR A 80 8.80 6.56 6.82
N ALA A 81 9.54 5.49 7.04
CA ALA A 81 8.99 4.17 7.32
C ALA A 81 9.61 3.60 8.60
N GLU A 82 8.77 3.01 9.43
CA GLU A 82 9.17 2.13 10.52
C GLU A 82 8.98 0.69 10.05
N ILE A 83 10.03 -0.12 10.16
CA ILE A 83 10.09 -1.48 9.64
C ILE A 83 10.45 -2.43 10.78
N ASP A 84 9.64 -3.46 10.98
CA ASP A 84 10.03 -4.60 11.81
C ASP A 84 10.98 -5.50 11.01
N THR A 85 12.28 -5.27 11.21
CA THR A 85 13.35 -5.94 10.46
C THR A 85 13.50 -7.42 10.78
N GLN A 86 12.77 -7.96 11.77
CA GLN A 86 12.70 -9.40 12.01
C GLN A 86 11.85 -10.12 10.97
N PHE A 87 10.88 -9.42 10.36
CA PHE A 87 9.88 -10.01 9.47
C PHE A 87 9.90 -9.43 8.04
N LEU A 88 10.40 -8.21 7.88
CA LEU A 88 10.37 -7.51 6.60
C LEU A 88 11.72 -6.85 6.29
N GLY A 89 12.30 -7.20 5.14
CA GLY A 89 13.50 -6.56 4.64
C GLY A 89 13.24 -5.18 4.02
N THR A 90 14.28 -4.35 3.88
CA THR A 90 14.15 -2.99 3.30
C THR A 90 13.60 -3.00 1.87
N HIS A 91 14.04 -3.96 1.03
CA HIS A 91 13.54 -4.08 -0.34
C HIS A 91 12.05 -4.46 -0.39
N GLU A 92 11.61 -5.27 0.57
CA GLU A 92 10.22 -5.73 0.68
C GLU A 92 9.33 -4.60 1.16
N ALA A 93 9.80 -3.83 2.15
CA ALA A 93 9.14 -2.60 2.59
C ALA A 93 9.00 -1.59 1.45
N GLN A 94 10.05 -1.40 0.64
CA GLN A 94 10.00 -0.53 -0.52
C GLN A 94 9.01 -1.05 -1.58
N CYS A 95 8.93 -2.37 -1.78
CA CYS A 95 7.95 -2.97 -2.68
C CYS A 95 6.51 -2.66 -2.23
N LEU A 96 6.20 -2.81 -0.94
CA LEU A 96 4.89 -2.46 -0.38
C LEU A 96 4.59 -0.96 -0.52
N ALA A 97 5.57 -0.10 -0.28
CA ALA A 97 5.44 1.35 -0.47
C ALA A 97 5.11 1.72 -1.94
N ASN A 98 5.83 1.12 -2.89
CA ASN A 98 5.59 1.33 -4.32
C ASN A 98 4.18 0.87 -4.73
N GLN A 99 3.74 -0.27 -4.21
CA GLN A 99 2.36 -0.74 -4.44
C GLN A 99 1.32 0.23 -3.84
N ALA A 100 1.56 0.81 -2.67
CA ALA A 100 0.65 1.81 -2.10
C ALA A 100 0.51 3.03 -3.00
N GLU A 101 1.63 3.54 -3.53
CA GLU A 101 1.60 4.62 -4.53
C GLU A 101 0.89 4.20 -5.83
N LEU A 102 1.06 2.96 -6.29
CA LEU A 102 0.34 2.45 -7.47
C LEU A 102 -1.18 2.49 -7.24
N PHE A 103 -1.63 1.83 -6.18
CA PHE A 103 -3.05 1.57 -5.94
C PHE A 103 -3.82 2.81 -5.51
N TYR A 104 -3.17 3.72 -4.79
CA TYR A 104 -3.81 4.94 -4.28
C TYR A 104 -3.36 6.22 -4.98
N GLY A 105 -2.17 6.26 -5.59
CA GLY A 105 -1.54 7.50 -6.07
C GLY A 105 -1.49 7.67 -7.58
N THR A 106 -2.07 6.76 -8.37
CA THR A 106 -2.12 6.89 -9.84
C THR A 106 -3.49 7.36 -10.33
N ASP A 107 -3.54 8.09 -11.44
CA ASP A 107 -4.81 8.53 -12.05
C ASP A 107 -5.56 7.39 -12.79
N CYS A 108 -4.98 6.18 -12.84
CA CYS A 108 -5.61 5.00 -13.43
C CYS A 108 -6.78 4.50 -12.57
N GLN A 109 -8.00 4.71 -13.07
CA GLN A 109 -9.22 4.32 -12.36
C GLN A 109 -9.41 2.80 -12.33
N GLU A 110 -8.93 2.05 -13.34
CA GLU A 110 -8.99 0.59 -13.33
C GLU A 110 -8.23 0.01 -12.13
N ILE A 111 -7.03 0.50 -11.87
CA ILE A 111 -6.22 0.09 -10.71
C ILE A 111 -6.91 0.46 -9.40
N PHE A 112 -7.42 1.71 -9.29
CA PHE A 112 -8.10 2.12 -8.06
C PHE A 112 -9.44 1.39 -7.84
N ASN A 113 -10.09 0.90 -8.90
CA ASN A 113 -11.32 0.11 -8.77
C ASN A 113 -11.08 -1.23 -8.04
N LEU A 114 -9.86 -1.78 -8.06
CA LEU A 114 -9.52 -2.94 -7.22
C LEU A 114 -9.65 -2.58 -5.74
N VAL A 115 -9.13 -1.41 -5.35
CA VAL A 115 -9.22 -0.88 -3.99
C VAL A 115 -10.68 -0.63 -3.59
N LYS A 116 -11.46 0.02 -4.44
CA LYS A 116 -12.90 0.25 -4.19
C LYS A 116 -13.66 -1.06 -4.02
N THR A 117 -13.40 -2.04 -4.88
CA THR A 117 -14.08 -3.35 -4.83
C THR A 117 -13.75 -4.05 -3.52
N PHE A 118 -12.49 -4.02 -3.07
CA PHE A 118 -12.10 -4.57 -1.77
C PHE A 118 -12.88 -3.93 -0.60
N ASN A 119 -13.00 -2.60 -0.56
CA ASN A 119 -13.61 -1.88 0.56
C ASN A 119 -15.14 -1.90 0.55
N HIS A 120 -15.77 -1.89 -0.62
CA HIS A 120 -17.23 -1.70 -0.74
C HIS A 120 -17.97 -2.94 -1.25
N LYS A 121 -17.27 -3.87 -1.89
CA LYS A 121 -17.84 -5.09 -2.48
C LYS A 121 -16.90 -6.29 -2.30
N PRO A 122 -16.51 -6.64 -1.07
CA PRO A 122 -15.48 -7.67 -0.83
C PRO A 122 -15.83 -9.03 -1.43
N ASN A 123 -17.11 -9.36 -1.60
CA ASN A 123 -17.56 -10.62 -2.24
C ASN A 123 -17.26 -10.68 -3.74
N GLU A 124 -17.06 -9.53 -4.40
CA GLU A 124 -16.70 -9.44 -5.82
C GLU A 124 -15.17 -9.35 -6.03
N PHE A 125 -14.41 -9.17 -4.95
CA PHE A 125 -12.96 -8.96 -5.00
C PHE A 125 -12.20 -10.24 -5.34
N LYS A 126 -11.16 -10.10 -6.18
CA LYS A 126 -10.27 -11.20 -6.59
C LYS A 126 -8.82 -10.82 -6.34
N HIS A 127 -8.15 -11.53 -5.43
CA HIS A 127 -6.73 -11.31 -5.11
C HIS A 127 -5.82 -11.55 -6.33
N THR A 128 -6.20 -12.42 -7.26
CA THR A 128 -5.46 -12.68 -8.51
C THR A 128 -5.34 -11.44 -9.39
N SER A 129 -6.31 -10.51 -9.32
CA SER A 129 -6.23 -9.23 -10.04
C SER A 129 -5.16 -8.30 -9.47
N VAL A 130 -4.89 -8.38 -8.16
CA VAL A 130 -3.79 -7.62 -7.53
C VAL A 130 -2.44 -8.14 -8.01
N ILE A 131 -2.28 -9.46 -8.03
CA ILE A 131 -1.05 -10.11 -8.52
C ILE A 131 -0.78 -9.72 -9.97
N ALA A 132 -1.79 -9.78 -10.83
CA ALA A 132 -1.63 -9.43 -12.25
C ALA A 132 -1.13 -7.99 -12.46
N GLU A 133 -1.62 -7.00 -11.69
CA GLU A 133 -1.12 -5.62 -11.78
C GLU A 133 0.32 -5.48 -11.29
N ILE A 134 0.69 -6.20 -10.23
CA ILE A 134 2.07 -6.18 -9.71
C ILE A 134 3.04 -6.80 -10.70
N GLU A 135 2.65 -7.90 -11.36
CA GLU A 135 3.44 -8.55 -12.40
C GLU A 135 3.61 -7.65 -13.63
N ARG A 136 2.54 -6.96 -14.05
CA ARG A 136 2.60 -6.00 -15.17
C ARG A 136 3.63 -4.90 -14.93
N LEU A 137 3.63 -4.29 -13.75
CA LEU A 137 4.63 -3.26 -13.39
C LEU A 137 6.06 -3.79 -13.44
N ARG A 138 6.29 -4.99 -12.90
CA ARG A 138 7.64 -5.59 -12.91
C ARG A 138 8.16 -5.84 -14.32
N SER A 139 7.28 -6.14 -15.27
CA SER A 139 7.66 -6.30 -16.68
C SER A 139 8.01 -4.97 -17.36
N GLU A 140 7.35 -3.88 -16.98
CA GLU A 140 7.58 -2.53 -17.54
C GLU A 140 8.91 -1.92 -17.07
N GLU A 141 9.40 -2.27 -15.88
CA GLU A 141 10.72 -1.82 -15.39
C GLU A 141 11.93 -2.48 -16.09
N HIS A 142 11.71 -3.55 -16.87
CA HIS A 142 12.77 -4.31 -17.56
C HIS A 142 12.78 -4.10 -19.09
N THR A 143 12.03 -3.11 -19.60
CA THR A 143 11.95 -2.78 -21.04
C THR A 143 12.49 -1.38 -21.30
#